data_AF-A0A7T7ZZM3-F1
#
_entry.id   AF-A0A7T7ZZM3-F1
#
_cell.length_a   1.000
_cell.length_b   1.000
_cell.length_c   1.000
_cell.angle_alpha   90.00
_cell.angle_beta   90.00
_cell.angle_gamma   90.00
#
_symmetry.space_group_name_H-M   'P 1'
#
loop_
_entity.id
_entity.type
_entity.pdbx_description
1 polymer ?
#
loop_
_entity_poly.entity_id
_entity_poly.type
_entity_poly.pdbx_seq_one_letter_code
_entity_poly.pdbx_strand_id
1 'polypeptide(L)'
;MKTGLINGLSGDALILFLSPEKKNRDEGLKLLNIVSEEITTSTDYSFDTGITGFGWLVAFLHQERLIDIDSDDILEDFDDQIYKLTLQELSEQNTDVNTLLGFIDYHIIRHRNKNFNEQQFRKFLHQECINLMVEKLNTLIGYYISQKELTQKQIENSCKILLKFSYLSNYINNKIISDQLPDQLYHFIKYTQNNLQPDSNLKKQSQKRLWQAVKNKNYKVFITQLEIDLPKVNYSDLKETLDINNIIYNLTNTNNQ
;
A
#
# COMPACT_ATOMS: atom_id res chain seq x y z
N MET A 1 -8.80 22.84 1.66
CA MET A 1 -9.91 21.91 1.35
C MET A 1 -9.53 20.52 1.87
N LYS A 2 -10.20 19.41 1.53
CA LYS A 2 -9.61 18.09 1.80
C LYS A 2 -8.59 17.79 0.70
N THR A 3 -7.30 17.84 1.02
CA THR A 3 -6.19 17.58 0.09
C THR A 3 -5.95 16.11 -0.20
N GLY A 4 -6.56 15.23 0.60
CA GLY A 4 -6.30 13.80 0.61
C GLY A 4 -6.42 13.07 -0.72
N LEU A 5 -5.75 11.93 -0.79
CA LEU A 5 -5.85 11.00 -1.90
C LEU A 5 -7.21 10.28 -1.89
N ILE A 6 -7.72 9.94 -0.71
CA ILE A 6 -9.05 9.35 -0.55
C ILE A 6 -10.08 10.46 -0.32
N ASN A 7 -11.05 10.59 -1.24
CA ASN A 7 -12.13 11.57 -1.17
C ASN A 7 -11.65 13.02 -1.00
N GLY A 8 -10.55 13.38 -1.67
CA GLY A 8 -9.97 14.72 -1.66
C GLY A 8 -9.34 15.09 -3.00
N LEU A 9 -8.80 16.31 -3.06
CA LEU A 9 -8.31 16.93 -4.29
C LEU A 9 -7.17 16.16 -4.97
N SER A 10 -6.32 15.46 -4.21
CA SER A 10 -5.30 14.58 -4.79
C SER A 10 -5.93 13.41 -5.56
N GLY A 11 -6.99 12.83 -5.00
CA GLY A 11 -7.77 11.79 -5.67
C GLY A 11 -8.45 12.29 -6.94
N ASP A 12 -9.05 13.48 -6.88
CA ASP A 12 -9.68 14.12 -8.03
C ASP A 12 -8.65 14.41 -9.14
N ALA A 13 -7.46 14.89 -8.76
CA ALA A 13 -6.35 15.08 -9.69
C ALA A 13 -5.93 13.77 -10.36
N LEU A 14 -5.80 12.68 -9.60
CA LEU A 14 -5.48 11.36 -10.14
C LEU A 14 -6.51 10.92 -11.19
N ILE A 15 -7.81 11.04 -10.91
CA ILE A 15 -8.88 10.67 -11.84
C ILE A 15 -8.76 11.48 -13.15
N LEU A 16 -8.46 12.77 -13.04
CA LEU A 16 -8.28 13.64 -14.21
C LEU A 16 -7.08 13.23 -15.07
N PHE A 17 -5.95 12.83 -14.46
CA PHE A 17 -4.78 12.33 -15.19
C PHE A 17 -5.00 10.97 -15.86
N LEU A 18 -5.81 10.10 -15.24
CA LEU A 18 -6.18 8.80 -15.80
C LEU A 18 -7.23 8.91 -16.91
N SER A 19 -7.87 10.07 -17.06
CA SER A 19 -8.80 10.33 -18.15
C SER A 19 -8.07 10.37 -19.50
N PRO A 20 -8.65 9.79 -20.57
CA PRO A 20 -8.08 9.87 -21.92
C PRO A 20 -8.15 11.29 -22.51
N GLU A 21 -8.95 12.19 -21.94
CA GLU A 21 -9.15 13.54 -22.47
C GLU A 21 -8.02 14.49 -22.07
N LYS A 22 -7.33 15.07 -23.06
CA LYS A 22 -6.21 15.99 -22.83
C LYS A 22 -6.58 17.19 -21.94
N LYS A 23 -7.79 17.74 -22.08
CA LYS A 23 -8.29 18.86 -21.26
C LYS A 23 -8.29 18.54 -19.77
N ASN A 24 -8.52 17.28 -19.40
CA ASN A 24 -8.55 16.86 -18.01
C ASN A 24 -7.15 16.88 -17.40
N ARG A 25 -6.09 16.68 -18.18
CA ARG A 25 -4.70 16.80 -17.69
C ARG A 25 -4.37 18.23 -17.23
N ASP A 26 -4.81 19.24 -17.98
CA ASP A 26 -4.59 20.64 -17.60
C ASP A 26 -5.31 20.99 -16.29
N GLU A 27 -6.50 20.43 -16.09
CA GLU A 27 -7.25 20.59 -14.85
C GLU A 27 -6.62 19.82 -13.68
N GLY A 28 -6.14 18.60 -13.94
CA GLY A 28 -5.41 17.79 -12.97
C GLY A 28 -4.14 18.49 -12.47
N LEU A 29 -3.41 19.17 -13.37
CA LEU A 29 -2.23 19.95 -12.99
C LEU A 29 -2.58 21.15 -12.10
N LYS A 30 -3.70 21.84 -12.37
CA LYS A 30 -4.18 22.92 -11.48
C LYS A 30 -4.51 22.39 -10.09
N LEU A 31 -5.19 21.24 -10.01
CA LEU A 31 -5.49 20.62 -8.72
C LEU A 31 -4.22 20.21 -7.98
N LEU A 32 -3.21 19.65 -8.65
CA LEU A 32 -1.93 19.35 -8.03
C LEU A 32 -1.24 20.58 -7.46
N ASN A 33 -1.25 21.71 -8.17
CA ASN A 33 -0.65 22.95 -7.67
C ASN A 33 -1.37 23.46 -6.41
N ILE A 34 -2.70 23.44 -6.41
CA ILE A 34 -3.52 23.80 -5.24
C ILE A 34 -3.17 22.90 -4.05
N VAL A 35 -3.11 21.58 -4.28
CA VAL A 35 -2.76 20.63 -3.21
C VAL A 35 -1.34 20.86 -2.73
N SER A 36 -0.38 21.10 -3.63
CA SER A 36 1.02 21.34 -3.28
C SER A 36 1.17 22.57 -2.37
N GLU A 37 0.41 23.64 -2.62
CA GLU A 37 0.41 24.82 -1.75
C GLU A 37 -0.16 24.48 -0.36
N GLU A 38 -1.29 23.76 -0.28
CA GLU A 38 -1.90 23.40 1.00
C GLU A 38 -1.04 22.38 1.80
N ILE A 39 -0.44 21.40 1.12
CA ILE A 39 0.23 20.26 1.76
C ILE A 39 1.56 20.65 2.42
N THR A 40 2.23 21.71 1.94
CA THR A 40 3.50 22.21 2.51
C THR A 40 3.38 22.67 3.97
N THR A 41 2.17 23.02 4.41
CA THR A 41 1.88 23.43 5.79
C THR A 41 1.17 22.34 6.59
N SER A 42 0.90 21.18 5.98
CA SER A 42 0.22 20.06 6.64
C SER A 42 1.12 19.41 7.69
N THR A 43 0.49 18.88 8.74
CA THR A 43 1.11 17.97 9.71
C THR A 43 0.50 16.58 9.67
N ASP A 44 -0.43 16.35 8.74
CA ASP A 44 -0.99 15.03 8.47
C ASP A 44 -0.06 14.28 7.51
N TYR A 45 0.56 13.22 8.01
CA TYR A 45 1.44 12.33 7.25
C TYR A 45 0.78 11.00 6.89
N SER A 46 -0.53 10.89 7.05
CA SER A 46 -1.27 9.71 6.60
C SER A 46 -1.20 9.54 5.08
N PHE A 47 -1.33 8.29 4.63
CA PHE A 47 -1.41 8.00 3.21
C PHE A 47 -2.75 8.45 2.59
N ASP A 48 -3.85 8.31 3.33
CA ASP A 48 -5.18 8.56 2.78
C ASP A 48 -5.47 10.06 2.64
N THR A 49 -5.03 10.87 3.63
CA THR A 49 -5.39 12.29 3.70
C THR A 49 -4.20 13.25 3.69
N GLY A 50 -2.98 12.74 3.87
CA GLY A 50 -1.81 13.54 4.18
C GLY A 50 -0.69 13.57 3.14
N ILE A 51 0.46 14.06 3.60
CA ILE A 51 1.70 14.32 2.85
C ILE A 51 2.18 13.06 2.11
N THR A 52 2.13 11.90 2.77
CA THR A 52 2.57 10.63 2.21
C THR A 52 1.76 10.24 0.98
N GLY A 53 0.44 10.45 1.01
CA GLY A 53 -0.43 10.17 -0.13
C GLY A 53 -0.19 11.11 -1.31
N PHE A 54 0.01 12.40 -1.03
CA PHE A 54 0.33 13.38 -2.06
C PHE A 54 1.68 13.09 -2.72
N GLY A 55 2.73 12.84 -1.94
CA GLY A 55 4.04 12.50 -2.49
C GLY A 55 4.01 11.19 -3.29
N TRP A 56 3.23 10.20 -2.84
CA TRP A 56 2.96 8.99 -3.63
C TRP A 56 2.29 9.32 -4.97
N LEU A 57 1.28 10.20 -4.99
CA LEU A 57 0.59 10.61 -6.21
C LEU A 57 1.55 11.26 -7.22
N VAL A 58 2.36 12.22 -6.77
CA VAL A 58 3.34 12.88 -7.64
C VAL A 58 4.31 11.85 -8.23
N ALA A 59 4.84 10.96 -7.38
CA ALA A 59 5.72 9.89 -7.81
C ALA A 59 5.06 8.95 -8.82
N PHE A 60 3.77 8.61 -8.61
CA PHE A 60 2.98 7.76 -9.49
C PHE A 60 2.76 8.40 -10.86
N LEU A 61 2.33 9.66 -10.90
CA LEU A 61 2.10 10.37 -12.16
C LEU A 61 3.38 10.48 -12.99
N HIS A 62 4.52 10.67 -12.33
CA HIS A 62 5.84 10.61 -12.98
C HIS A 62 6.15 9.22 -13.54
N GLN A 63 6.01 8.18 -12.72
CA GLN A 63 6.30 6.78 -13.11
C GLN A 63 5.51 6.38 -14.38
N GLU A 64 4.24 6.77 -14.44
CA GLU A 64 3.33 6.47 -15.54
C GLU A 64 3.43 7.47 -16.71
N ARG A 65 4.40 8.41 -16.67
CA ARG A 65 4.62 9.44 -17.71
C ARG A 65 3.39 10.31 -17.99
N LEU A 66 2.60 10.56 -16.94
CA LEU A 66 1.41 11.42 -16.99
C LEU A 66 1.77 12.89 -16.78
N ILE A 67 2.90 13.14 -16.12
CA ILE A 67 3.55 14.45 -15.98
C ILE A 67 5.03 14.34 -16.35
N ASP A 68 5.61 15.44 -16.80
CA ASP A 68 7.04 15.56 -17.16
C ASP A 68 7.73 16.43 -16.11
N ILE A 69 8.26 15.77 -15.06
CA ILE A 69 8.94 16.42 -13.94
C ILE A 69 10.20 15.63 -13.58
N ASP A 70 11.13 16.28 -12.86
CA ASP A 70 12.10 15.53 -12.06
C ASP A 70 11.49 15.25 -10.69
N SER A 71 11.08 14.00 -10.47
CA SER A 71 10.43 13.63 -9.20
C SER A 71 11.39 13.60 -8.01
N ASP A 72 12.72 13.56 -8.24
CA ASP A 72 13.70 13.63 -7.15
C ASP A 72 13.82 15.06 -6.64
N ASP A 73 13.84 16.04 -7.54
CA ASP A 73 13.88 17.45 -7.16
C ASP A 73 12.60 17.90 -6.44
N ILE A 74 11.43 17.47 -6.95
CA ILE A 74 10.12 17.89 -6.39
C ILE A 74 9.85 17.27 -5.02
N LEU A 75 10.32 16.03 -4.79
CA LEU A 75 10.00 15.27 -3.58
C LEU A 75 11.15 15.21 -2.58
N GLU A 76 12.24 15.94 -2.78
CA GLU A 76 13.42 15.89 -1.91
C GLU A 76 13.08 16.20 -0.43
N ASP A 77 12.39 17.30 -0.19
CA ASP A 77 11.98 17.70 1.18
C ASP A 77 10.99 16.70 1.79
N PHE A 78 10.12 16.10 0.95
CA PHE A 78 9.16 15.08 1.36
C PHE A 78 9.88 13.79 1.76
N ASP A 79 10.87 13.36 0.98
CA ASP A 79 11.70 12.19 1.23
C ASP A 79 12.41 12.33 2.58
N ASP A 80 12.99 13.50 2.87
CA ASP A 80 13.71 13.77 4.11
C ASP A 80 12.77 13.78 5.34
N GLN A 81 11.56 14.31 5.20
CA GLN A 81 10.55 14.31 6.28
C GLN A 81 10.00 12.91 6.55
N ILE A 82 9.59 12.20 5.50
CA ILE A 82 9.03 10.85 5.62
C ILE A 82 10.08 9.87 6.12
N TYR A 83 11.36 10.04 5.76
CA TYR A 83 12.46 9.28 6.36
C TYR A 83 12.51 9.45 7.89
N LYS A 84 12.52 10.68 8.39
CA LYS A 84 12.56 10.97 9.83
C LYS A 84 11.36 10.37 10.56
N LEU A 85 10.16 10.51 10.00
CA LEU A 85 8.93 9.96 10.57
C LEU A 85 8.91 8.44 10.54
N THR A 86 9.46 7.83 9.49
CA THR A 86 9.62 6.37 9.42
C THR A 86 10.50 5.88 10.56
N LEU A 87 11.64 6.53 10.82
CA LEU A 87 12.51 6.17 11.95
C LEU A 87 11.81 6.38 13.30
N GLN A 88 11.06 7.47 13.44
CA GLN A 88 10.27 7.72 14.66
C GLN A 88 9.25 6.60 14.89
N GLU A 89 8.41 6.29 13.90
CA GLU A 89 7.39 5.23 14.00
C GLU A 89 8.04 3.86 14.22
N LEU A 90 9.22 3.60 13.65
CA LEU A 90 9.98 2.37 13.92
C LEU A 90 10.46 2.28 15.38
N SER A 91 10.72 3.42 16.03
CA SER A 91 11.14 3.46 17.45
C SER A 91 9.97 3.33 18.45
N GLU A 92 8.73 3.60 18.02
CA GLU A 92 7.55 3.52 18.88
C GLU A 92 7.27 2.08 19.34
N GLN A 93 6.87 1.90 20.60
CA GLN A 93 6.50 0.57 21.12
C GLN A 93 5.18 0.09 20.52
N ASN A 94 4.21 0.99 20.41
CA ASN A 94 2.91 0.70 19.83
C ASN A 94 2.98 0.93 18.31
N THR A 95 2.88 -0.16 17.55
CA THR A 95 2.96 -0.08 16.08
C THR A 95 1.62 0.34 15.49
N ASP A 96 1.58 1.48 14.79
CA ASP A 96 0.47 1.77 13.89
C ASP A 96 0.71 1.12 12.52
N VAL A 97 -0.01 0.02 12.30
CA VAL A 97 0.09 -0.75 11.06
C VAL A 97 -0.32 0.08 9.84
N ASN A 98 -1.34 0.94 9.93
CA ASN A 98 -1.76 1.71 8.75
C ASN A 98 -0.71 2.75 8.37
N THR A 99 -0.11 3.41 9.36
CA THR A 99 0.98 4.38 9.16
C THR A 99 2.18 3.72 8.49
N LEU A 100 2.66 2.58 9.02
CA LEU A 100 3.79 1.86 8.41
C LEU A 100 3.48 1.37 7.00
N LEU A 101 2.25 0.90 6.75
CA LEU A 101 1.86 0.48 5.40
C LEU A 101 1.82 1.66 4.41
N GLY A 102 1.40 2.85 4.88
CA GLY A 102 1.46 4.08 4.09
C GLY A 102 2.89 4.51 3.76
N PHE A 103 3.80 4.45 4.73
CA PHE A 103 5.23 4.72 4.50
C PHE A 103 5.85 3.69 3.57
N ILE A 104 5.46 2.41 3.67
CA ILE A 104 5.86 1.40 2.70
C ILE A 104 5.43 1.79 1.28
N ASP A 105 4.19 2.24 1.09
CA ASP A 105 3.67 2.65 -0.21
C ASP A 105 4.43 3.83 -0.80
N TYR A 106 4.80 4.81 0.03
CA TYR A 106 5.66 5.90 -0.38
C TYR A 106 7.07 5.42 -0.76
N HIS A 107 7.74 4.69 0.13
CA HIS A 107 9.11 4.27 -0.11
C HIS A 107 9.24 3.32 -1.31
N ILE A 108 8.26 2.44 -1.55
CA ILE A 108 8.33 1.54 -2.70
C ILE A 108 8.20 2.27 -4.03
N ILE A 109 7.34 3.28 -4.13
CA ILE A 109 7.20 4.02 -5.38
C ILE A 109 8.43 4.87 -5.65
N ARG A 110 8.98 5.52 -4.61
CA ARG A 110 10.23 6.29 -4.72
C ARG A 110 11.42 5.40 -5.08
N HIS A 111 11.50 4.20 -4.52
CA HIS A 111 12.53 3.21 -4.89
C HIS A 111 12.40 2.76 -6.36
N ARG A 112 11.20 2.69 -6.91
CA ARG A 112 10.93 2.25 -8.29
C ARG A 112 11.08 3.34 -9.33
N ASN A 113 10.82 4.58 -8.98
CA ASN A 113 10.95 5.71 -9.87
C ASN A 113 12.36 5.79 -10.46
N LYS A 114 12.43 6.33 -11.68
CA LYS A 114 13.67 6.55 -12.41
C LYS A 114 13.69 7.99 -12.89
N ASN A 115 14.73 8.72 -12.53
CA ASN A 115 15.04 10.04 -13.09
C ASN A 115 16.37 9.96 -13.85
N PHE A 116 16.65 10.96 -14.70
CA PHE A 116 17.86 10.98 -15.52
C PHE A 116 19.14 11.07 -14.65
N ASN A 117 19.09 11.83 -13.56
CA ASN A 117 20.20 12.06 -12.62
C ASN A 117 19.97 11.40 -11.25
N GLU A 118 19.48 10.16 -11.29
CA GLU A 118 19.07 9.43 -10.10
C GLU A 118 20.17 9.29 -9.03
N GLN A 119 19.84 9.71 -7.80
CA GLN A 119 20.73 9.60 -6.65
C GLN A 119 20.66 8.20 -6.04
N GLN A 120 21.59 7.32 -6.40
CA GLN A 120 21.62 5.92 -5.92
C GLN A 120 21.54 5.79 -4.38
N PHE A 121 22.14 6.75 -3.65
CA PHE A 121 22.09 6.77 -2.19
C PHE A 121 20.66 6.93 -1.65
N ARG A 122 19.82 7.78 -2.26
CA ARG A 122 18.41 7.95 -1.83
C ARG A 122 17.59 6.68 -2.05
N LYS A 123 17.81 5.98 -3.15
CA LYS A 123 17.16 4.68 -3.40
C LYS A 123 17.53 3.63 -2.37
N PHE A 124 18.80 3.62 -1.96
CA PHE A 124 19.27 2.77 -0.88
C PHE A 124 18.55 3.11 0.43
N LEU A 125 18.42 4.40 0.79
CA LEU A 125 17.67 4.80 1.99
C LEU A 125 16.20 4.32 1.96
N HIS A 126 15.50 4.47 0.84
CA HIS A 126 14.13 3.95 0.71
C HIS A 126 14.06 2.43 0.87
N GLN A 127 15.02 1.71 0.28
CA GLN A 127 15.13 0.26 0.43
C GLN A 127 15.36 -0.16 1.88
N GLU A 128 16.23 0.54 2.61
CA GLU A 128 16.51 0.26 4.02
C GLU A 128 15.30 0.56 4.90
N CYS A 129 14.58 1.67 4.66
CA CYS A 129 13.32 1.96 5.33
C CYS A 129 12.30 0.83 5.13
N ILE A 130 12.16 0.30 3.90
CA ILE A 130 11.28 -0.84 3.63
C ILE A 130 11.72 -2.07 4.44
N ASN A 131 13.02 -2.37 4.47
CA ASN A 131 13.54 -3.53 5.21
C ASN A 131 13.24 -3.44 6.71
N LEU A 132 13.48 -2.28 7.34
CA LEU A 132 13.21 -2.06 8.75
C LEU A 132 11.72 -2.17 9.09
N MET A 133 10.84 -1.62 8.23
CA MET A 133 9.39 -1.75 8.41
C MET A 133 8.93 -3.20 8.24
N VAL A 134 9.50 -3.94 7.30
CA VAL A 134 9.23 -5.37 7.12
C VAL A 134 9.64 -6.16 8.36
N GLU A 135 10.80 -5.88 8.95
CA GLU A 135 11.26 -6.52 10.19
C GLU A 135 10.30 -6.28 11.36
N LYS A 136 9.89 -5.02 11.56
CA LYS A 136 8.95 -4.64 12.62
C LYS A 136 7.58 -5.30 12.44
N LEU A 137 7.02 -5.24 11.23
CA LEU A 137 5.73 -5.86 10.91
C LEU A 137 5.79 -7.40 10.98
N ASN A 138 6.90 -8.01 10.59
CA ASN A 138 7.11 -9.45 10.71
C ASN A 138 7.16 -9.90 12.18
N THR A 139 7.84 -9.13 13.03
CA THR A 139 7.86 -9.37 14.48
C THR A 139 6.45 -9.28 15.07
N LEU A 140 5.66 -8.29 14.64
CA LEU A 140 4.27 -8.14 15.04
C LEU A 140 3.39 -9.33 14.60
N ILE A 141 3.55 -9.80 13.36
CA ILE A 141 2.87 -11.02 12.88
C ILE A 141 3.25 -12.24 13.73
N GLY A 142 4.54 -12.42 14.04
CA GLY A 142 5.01 -13.51 14.90
C GLY A 142 4.38 -13.46 16.29
N TYR A 143 4.24 -12.26 16.87
CA TYR A 143 3.53 -12.06 18.13
C TYR A 143 2.04 -12.43 18.01
N TYR A 144 1.36 -12.09 16.92
CA TYR A 144 -0.04 -12.48 16.72
C TYR A 144 -0.19 -14.00 16.56
N ILE A 145 0.67 -14.65 15.79
CA ILE A 145 0.64 -16.11 15.59
C ILE A 145 0.79 -16.87 16.92
N SER A 146 1.54 -16.33 17.89
CA SER A 146 1.70 -16.94 19.20
C SER A 146 0.50 -16.77 20.14
N GLN A 147 -0.46 -15.91 19.79
CA GLN A 147 -1.67 -15.72 20.59
C GLN A 147 -2.66 -16.87 20.36
N LYS A 148 -3.31 -17.31 21.44
CA LYS A 148 -4.38 -18.30 21.37
C LYS A 148 -5.63 -17.77 20.67
N GLU A 149 -5.97 -16.51 20.94
CA GLU A 149 -7.14 -15.83 20.38
C GLU A 149 -6.73 -14.44 19.88
N LEU A 150 -7.20 -14.09 18.68
CA LEU A 150 -6.94 -12.81 18.04
C LEU A 150 -8.16 -11.91 18.11
N THR A 151 -7.91 -10.66 18.47
CA THR A 151 -8.90 -9.58 18.31
C THR A 151 -9.15 -9.29 16.84
N GLN A 152 -10.30 -8.69 16.53
CA GLN A 152 -10.63 -8.24 15.17
C GLN A 152 -9.51 -7.37 14.55
N LYS A 153 -8.98 -6.40 15.32
CA LYS A 153 -7.92 -5.50 14.85
C LYS A 153 -6.64 -6.27 14.47
N GLN A 154 -6.26 -7.28 15.24
CA GLN A 154 -5.08 -8.10 14.94
C GLN A 154 -5.26 -8.92 13.65
N ILE A 155 -6.45 -9.48 13.43
CA ILE A 155 -6.77 -10.22 12.19
C ILE A 155 -6.71 -9.28 10.98
N GLU A 156 -7.35 -8.10 11.08
CA GLU A 156 -7.35 -7.10 10.01
C GLU A 156 -5.93 -6.62 9.68
N ASN A 157 -5.15 -6.27 10.70
CA ASN A 157 -3.75 -5.87 10.55
C ASN A 157 -2.94 -6.97 9.86
N SER A 158 -3.10 -8.22 10.29
CA SER A 158 -2.37 -9.34 9.71
C SER A 158 -2.67 -9.52 8.23
N CYS A 159 -3.96 -9.46 7.86
CA CYS A 159 -4.37 -9.58 6.46
C CYS A 159 -3.84 -8.43 5.59
N LYS A 160 -3.79 -7.20 6.14
CA LYS A 160 -3.21 -6.03 5.45
C LYS A 160 -1.69 -6.19 5.26
N ILE A 161 -0.97 -6.61 6.30
CA ILE A 161 0.48 -6.83 6.25
C ILE A 161 0.82 -7.90 5.22
N LEU A 162 0.15 -9.07 5.26
CA LEU A 162 0.45 -10.17 4.34
C LEU A 162 0.13 -9.83 2.89
N LEU A 163 -0.95 -9.08 2.66
CA LEU A 163 -1.23 -8.52 1.35
C LEU A 163 -0.11 -7.59 0.90
N LYS A 164 0.36 -6.68 1.77
CA LYS A 164 1.45 -5.77 1.42
C LYS A 164 2.77 -6.51 1.15
N PHE A 165 3.11 -7.50 1.97
CA PHE A 165 4.30 -8.34 1.77
C PHE A 165 4.26 -9.07 0.42
N SER A 166 3.09 -9.64 0.06
CA SER A 166 2.92 -10.28 -1.24
C SER A 166 3.19 -9.34 -2.41
N TYR A 167 2.74 -8.09 -2.31
CA TYR A 167 2.95 -7.05 -3.30
C TYR A 167 4.42 -6.63 -3.35
N LEU A 168 5.01 -6.30 -2.20
CA LEU A 168 6.41 -5.86 -2.07
C LEU A 168 7.40 -6.86 -2.66
N SER A 169 7.16 -8.15 -2.45
CA SER A 169 8.06 -9.21 -2.93
C SER A 169 8.23 -9.29 -4.46
N ASN A 170 7.42 -8.55 -5.23
CA ASN A 170 7.57 -8.45 -6.68
C ASN A 170 8.59 -7.37 -7.09
N TYR A 171 8.97 -6.49 -6.16
CA TYR A 171 9.82 -5.33 -6.41
C TYR A 171 11.07 -5.31 -5.53
N ILE A 172 10.98 -5.94 -4.35
CA ILE A 172 12.03 -5.94 -3.34
C ILE A 172 12.41 -7.39 -3.02
N ASN A 173 13.69 -7.70 -3.14
CA ASN A 173 14.23 -8.97 -2.67
C ASN A 173 14.47 -8.88 -1.16
N ASN A 174 13.47 -9.24 -0.36
CA ASN A 174 13.57 -9.29 1.09
C ASN A 174 13.41 -10.74 1.59
N LYS A 175 14.45 -11.24 2.25
CA LYS A 175 14.54 -12.63 2.72
C LYS A 175 13.46 -12.97 3.76
N ILE A 176 13.08 -12.04 4.62
CA ILE A 176 12.02 -12.26 5.61
C ILE A 176 10.70 -12.54 4.89
N ILE A 177 10.38 -11.75 3.86
CA ILE A 177 9.16 -11.98 3.09
C ILE A 177 9.23 -13.32 2.34
N SER A 178 10.34 -13.65 1.67
CA SER A 178 10.45 -14.91 0.94
C SER A 178 10.29 -16.13 1.84
N ASP A 179 10.89 -16.07 3.03
CA ASP A 179 10.99 -17.22 3.92
C ASP A 179 9.74 -17.39 4.78
N GLN A 180 9.10 -16.30 5.21
CA GLN A 180 8.01 -16.34 6.19
C GLN A 180 6.61 -16.22 5.59
N LEU A 181 6.45 -15.56 4.43
CA LEU A 181 5.13 -15.26 3.88
C LEU A 181 4.26 -16.51 3.64
N PRO A 182 4.76 -17.64 3.10
CA PRO A 182 3.94 -18.83 2.89
C PRO A 182 3.33 -19.39 4.19
N ASP A 183 4.13 -19.50 5.24
CA ASP A 183 3.71 -20.07 6.54
C ASP A 183 2.74 -19.13 7.25
N GLN A 184 2.99 -17.83 7.18
CA GLN A 184 2.08 -16.82 7.74
C GLN A 184 0.74 -16.81 6.99
N LEU A 185 0.74 -16.86 5.65
CA LEU A 185 -0.49 -16.98 4.87
C LEU A 185 -1.27 -18.24 5.25
N TYR A 186 -0.60 -19.38 5.33
CA TYR A 186 -1.23 -20.64 5.74
C TYR A 186 -1.90 -20.51 7.12
N HIS A 187 -1.18 -19.96 8.10
CA HIS A 187 -1.71 -19.75 9.44
C HIS A 187 -2.99 -18.92 9.43
N PHE A 188 -2.97 -17.73 8.80
CA PHE A 188 -4.13 -16.83 8.82
C PHE A 188 -5.30 -17.32 7.95
N ILE A 189 -5.04 -18.07 6.88
CA ILE A 189 -6.09 -18.77 6.12
C ILE A 189 -6.80 -19.78 7.04
N LYS A 190 -6.04 -20.66 7.71
CA LYS A 190 -6.61 -21.64 8.65
C LYS A 190 -7.34 -20.97 9.82
N TYR A 191 -6.75 -19.91 10.37
CA TYR A 191 -7.34 -19.18 11.49
C TYR A 191 -8.70 -18.58 11.10
N THR A 192 -8.78 -17.90 9.96
CA THR A 192 -10.02 -17.26 9.50
C THR A 192 -11.09 -18.29 9.11
N GLN A 193 -10.70 -19.45 8.58
CA GLN A 193 -11.61 -20.56 8.29
C GLN A 193 -12.26 -21.12 9.56
N ASN A 194 -11.45 -21.42 10.58
CA ASN A 194 -11.85 -22.16 11.77
C ASN A 194 -12.50 -21.28 12.85
N ASN A 195 -12.05 -20.04 13.01
CA ASN A 195 -12.42 -19.21 14.16
C ASN A 195 -13.42 -18.09 13.84
N LEU A 196 -13.59 -17.72 12.56
CA LEU A 196 -14.53 -16.66 12.18
C LEU A 196 -15.87 -17.23 11.69
N GLN A 197 -16.94 -16.55 12.11
CA GLN A 197 -18.31 -16.87 11.71
C GLN A 197 -18.46 -16.82 10.18
N PRO A 198 -19.05 -17.86 9.54
CA PRO A 198 -19.09 -18.04 8.08
C PRO A 198 -19.54 -16.80 7.28
N ASP A 199 -20.54 -16.07 7.77
CA ASP A 199 -21.12 -14.94 7.04
C ASP A 199 -20.70 -13.56 7.57
N SER A 200 -19.75 -13.52 8.53
CA SER A 200 -19.29 -12.25 9.08
C SER A 200 -18.55 -11.41 8.04
N ASN A 201 -18.80 -10.10 8.04
CA ASN A 201 -18.09 -9.15 7.19
C ASN A 201 -16.56 -9.24 7.37
N LEU A 202 -16.11 -9.43 8.62
CA LEU A 202 -14.70 -9.62 8.95
C LEU A 202 -14.09 -10.83 8.21
N LYS A 203 -14.77 -11.98 8.19
CA LYS A 203 -14.29 -13.17 7.48
C LYS A 203 -14.16 -12.91 5.99
N LYS A 204 -15.22 -12.36 5.37
CA LYS A 204 -15.25 -12.04 3.94
C LYS A 204 -14.10 -11.11 3.54
N GLN A 205 -13.91 -10.01 4.27
CA GLN A 205 -12.84 -9.05 3.98
C GLN A 205 -11.45 -9.65 4.20
N SER A 206 -11.26 -10.43 5.26
CA SER A 206 -9.98 -11.08 5.58
C SER A 206 -9.60 -12.11 4.50
N GLN A 207 -10.53 -12.99 4.14
CA GLN A 207 -10.31 -13.99 3.10
C GLN A 207 -10.07 -13.35 1.72
N LYS A 208 -10.76 -12.25 1.39
CA LYS A 208 -10.49 -11.48 0.15
C LYS A 208 -9.06 -10.97 0.08
N ARG A 209 -8.54 -10.39 1.17
CA ARG A 209 -7.14 -9.90 1.25
C ARG A 209 -6.14 -11.04 1.17
N LEU A 210 -6.36 -12.14 1.91
CA LEU A 210 -5.49 -13.31 1.89
C LEU A 210 -5.47 -13.99 0.52
N TRP A 211 -6.63 -14.10 -0.15
CA TRP A 211 -6.72 -14.62 -1.51
C TRP A 211 -5.93 -13.77 -2.49
N GLN A 212 -6.04 -12.44 -2.42
CA GLN A 212 -5.22 -11.58 -3.26
C GLN A 212 -3.73 -11.76 -2.97
N ALA A 213 -3.35 -11.86 -1.70
CA ALA A 213 -1.95 -12.04 -1.32
C ALA A 213 -1.37 -13.34 -1.93
N VAL A 214 -2.14 -14.41 -1.87
CA VAL A 214 -1.85 -15.70 -2.49
C VAL A 214 -1.74 -15.60 -4.02
N LYS A 215 -2.67 -14.87 -4.65
CA LYS A 215 -2.69 -14.65 -6.11
C LYS A 215 -1.47 -13.88 -6.59
N ASN A 216 -1.07 -12.83 -5.86
CA ASN A 216 0.14 -12.04 -6.14
C ASN A 216 1.41 -12.91 -6.21
N LYS A 217 1.45 -14.02 -5.47
CA LYS A 217 2.57 -14.98 -5.46
C LYS A 217 2.36 -16.24 -6.28
N ASN A 218 1.19 -16.40 -6.90
CA ASN A 218 0.82 -17.62 -7.63
C ASN A 218 0.94 -18.91 -6.78
N TYR A 219 0.60 -18.85 -5.49
CA TYR A 219 0.61 -20.02 -4.61
C TYR A 219 -0.62 -20.90 -4.85
N LYS A 220 -0.57 -21.70 -5.93
CA LYS A 220 -1.70 -22.51 -6.45
C LYS A 220 -2.43 -23.34 -5.37
N VAL A 221 -1.69 -23.95 -4.44
CA VAL A 221 -2.26 -24.79 -3.37
C VAL A 221 -3.20 -23.98 -2.47
N PHE A 222 -2.84 -22.75 -2.12
CA PHE A 222 -3.70 -21.88 -1.30
C PHE A 222 -4.88 -21.32 -2.08
N ILE A 223 -4.73 -21.08 -3.39
CA ILE A 223 -5.82 -20.63 -4.26
C ILE A 223 -6.95 -21.66 -4.23
N THR A 224 -6.64 -22.93 -4.50
CA THR A 224 -7.62 -24.00 -4.48
C THR A 224 -8.30 -24.15 -3.13
N GLN A 225 -7.54 -24.05 -2.03
CA GLN A 225 -8.09 -24.12 -0.68
C GLN A 225 -9.07 -22.98 -0.36
N LEU A 226 -8.77 -21.76 -0.80
CA LEU A 226 -9.64 -20.59 -0.58
C LEU A 226 -10.85 -20.59 -1.52
N GLU A 227 -10.71 -21.07 -2.76
CA GLU A 227 -11.81 -21.16 -3.72
C GLU A 227 -12.91 -22.14 -3.28
N ILE A 228 -12.54 -23.23 -2.59
CA ILE A 228 -13.50 -24.17 -1.99
C ILE A 228 -14.37 -23.48 -0.92
N ASP A 229 -13.82 -22.51 -0.18
CA ASP A 229 -14.51 -21.81 0.91
C ASP A 229 -15.17 -20.49 0.49
N LEU A 230 -14.80 -19.93 -0.67
CA LEU A 230 -15.29 -18.66 -1.21
C LEU A 230 -16.44 -18.72 -2.25
N PRO A 231 -17.20 -19.82 -2.51
CA PRO A 231 -18.15 -19.84 -3.63
C PRO A 231 -19.37 -18.91 -3.47
N LYS A 232 -19.41 -18.06 -2.43
CA LYS A 232 -20.48 -17.08 -2.15
C LYS A 232 -20.05 -15.62 -2.19
N VAL A 233 -18.79 -15.30 -2.48
CA VAL A 233 -18.36 -13.89 -2.63
C VAL A 233 -18.56 -13.48 -4.08
N ASN A 234 -19.52 -12.59 -4.34
CA ASN A 234 -19.74 -12.07 -5.68
C ASN A 234 -18.56 -11.18 -6.08
N TYR A 235 -17.72 -11.68 -6.99
CA TYR A 235 -16.53 -10.98 -7.45
C TYR A 235 -16.84 -9.82 -8.41
N SER A 236 -18.12 -9.57 -8.79
CA SER A 236 -18.50 -8.36 -9.53
C SER A 236 -18.28 -7.08 -8.73
N ASP A 237 -18.33 -7.17 -7.39
CA ASP A 237 -18.06 -6.03 -6.49
C ASP A 237 -16.58 -5.59 -6.49
N LEU A 238 -15.70 -6.32 -7.20
CA LEU A 238 -14.32 -5.90 -7.47
C LEU A 238 -14.17 -5.04 -8.71
N LYS A 239 -15.14 -5.04 -9.63
CA LYS A 239 -15.05 -4.32 -10.91
C LYS A 239 -15.86 -3.03 -10.93
N GLU A 240 -16.88 -2.91 -10.11
CA GLU A 240 -17.79 -1.77 -10.14
C GLU A 240 -17.70 -0.96 -8.86
N THR A 241 -16.64 -0.16 -8.77
CA THR A 241 -16.70 1.18 -8.19
C THR A 241 -15.44 1.90 -8.64
N LEU A 242 -15.59 3.06 -9.29
CA LEU A 242 -14.56 4.09 -9.40
C LEU A 242 -14.27 4.64 -7.99
N ASP A 243 -13.87 3.77 -7.07
CA ASP A 243 -13.36 4.14 -5.76
C ASP A 243 -11.85 4.30 -5.95
N ILE A 244 -11.32 5.45 -5.55
CA ILE A 244 -9.88 5.71 -5.57
C ILE A 244 -9.13 4.63 -4.77
N ASN A 245 -9.75 3.99 -3.77
CA ASN A 245 -9.19 2.81 -3.12
C ASN A 245 -9.02 1.63 -4.08
N ASN A 246 -9.99 1.35 -4.95
CA ASN A 246 -9.87 0.31 -5.98
C ASN A 246 -8.89 0.71 -7.09
N ILE A 247 -8.82 2.00 -7.44
CA ILE A 247 -7.87 2.52 -8.42
C ILE A 247 -6.44 2.43 -7.87
N ILE A 248 -6.16 2.91 -6.66
CA ILE A 248 -4.86 2.74 -6.00
C ILE A 248 -4.56 1.27 -5.79
N TYR A 249 -5.53 0.46 -5.35
CA TYR A 249 -5.37 -0.98 -5.19
C TYR A 249 -5.05 -1.68 -6.52
N ASN A 250 -5.67 -1.28 -7.63
CA ASN A 250 -5.37 -1.82 -8.95
C ASN A 250 -4.04 -1.27 -9.48
N LEU A 251 -3.78 0.03 -9.41
CA LEU A 251 -2.53 0.65 -9.87
C LEU A 251 -1.31 0.18 -9.08
N THR A 252 -1.48 -0.12 -7.80
CA THR A 252 -0.44 -0.82 -7.03
C THR A 252 -0.37 -2.28 -7.49
N ASN A 253 -1.45 -3.05 -7.60
CA ASN A 253 -1.37 -4.51 -7.84
C ASN A 253 -1.37 -5.00 -9.31
N THR A 254 -1.57 -4.15 -10.31
CA THR A 254 -1.53 -4.49 -11.74
C THR A 254 -0.51 -3.62 -12.47
N ASN A 255 0.74 -4.08 -12.48
CA ASN A 255 1.71 -3.84 -13.55
C ASN A 255 2.39 -5.19 -13.83
N ASN A 256 1.63 -6.08 -14.47
CA ASN A 256 2.08 -7.31 -15.14
C ASN A 256 1.06 -7.63 -16.24
N GLN A 257 1.11 -6.85 -17.32
CA GLN A 257 0.65 -7.24 -18.65
C GLN A 257 1.74 -6.86 -19.64
#